data_AF-A0A951R615-F1
#
_entry.id   AF-A0A951R615-F1
#
_cell.length_a   1.000
_cell.length_b   1.000
_cell.length_c   1.000
_cell.angle_alpha   90.00
_cell.angle_beta   90.00
_cell.angle_gamma   90.00
#
_symmetry.space_group_name_H-M   'P 1'
#
loop_
_entity.id
_entity.type
_entity.pdbx_description
1 polymer ?
#
loop_
_entity_poly.entity_id
_entity_poly.type
_entity_poly.pdbx_seq_one_letter_code
_entity_poly.pdbx_strand_id
1 'polypeptide(L)'
;MRLKMYNKRGLSDIVATLIIILLVIVAAGIIWVVVRNIVGSGADTISNSQKCIAIELQFKSLSYDSTGDTWDLKFQRRPGGEGTLSGVDVVLYGVDGGSISSLDEATPLDDLTDIEELETVSVSITGDNTAIDKTTGVIKVELFPYFINPDNGAKYICETPLEHNFQTAVVEITP
;
A
#
# COMPACT_ATOMS: atom_id res chain seq x y z
N MET A 1 -42.70 69.99 32.80
CA MET A 1 -42.03 68.70 33.09
C MET A 1 -41.34 68.24 31.83
N ARG A 2 -40.00 68.38 31.71
CA ARG A 2 -39.25 67.95 30.51
C ARG A 2 -38.58 66.61 30.77
N LEU A 3 -38.98 65.59 30.01
CA LEU A 3 -38.34 64.28 30.01
C LEU A 3 -37.02 64.35 29.22
N LYS A 4 -35.93 63.98 29.89
CA LYS A 4 -34.58 63.89 29.34
C LYS A 4 -34.46 62.53 28.64
N MET A 5 -34.53 62.49 27.30
CA MET A 5 -34.27 61.25 26.55
C MET A 5 -32.76 60.96 26.57
N TYR A 6 -32.38 59.85 27.18
CA TYR A 6 -30.99 59.40 27.28
C TYR A 6 -30.60 58.64 26.00
N ASN A 7 -29.58 59.12 25.30
CA ASN A 7 -29.19 58.64 23.98
C ASN A 7 -28.41 57.30 24.11
N LYS A 8 -29.07 56.16 23.91
CA LYS A 8 -28.48 54.79 24.02
C LYS A 8 -27.63 54.35 22.82
N ARG A 9 -26.91 55.27 22.17
CA ARG A 9 -26.21 54.98 20.90
C ARG A 9 -24.87 54.22 21.06
N GLY A 10 -24.31 54.13 22.27
CA GLY A 10 -23.01 53.49 22.50
C GLY A 10 -23.01 51.98 22.72
N LEU A 11 -24.14 51.36 23.09
CA LEU A 11 -24.19 49.92 23.39
C LEU A 11 -24.24 49.04 22.12
N SER A 12 -24.74 49.56 21.00
CA SER A 12 -24.89 48.77 19.77
C SER A 12 -23.56 48.47 19.08
N ASP A 13 -22.58 49.37 19.21
CA ASP A 13 -21.27 49.24 18.53
C ASP A 13 -20.40 48.17 19.17
N ILE A 14 -20.42 48.09 20.50
CA ILE A 14 -19.68 47.08 21.26
C ILE A 14 -20.24 45.69 20.96
N VAL A 15 -21.57 45.56 20.86
CA VAL A 15 -22.21 44.29 20.53
C VAL A 15 -21.87 43.86 19.11
N ALA A 16 -21.89 44.80 18.15
CA ALA A 16 -21.52 44.51 16.77
C ALA A 16 -20.06 44.04 16.63
N THR A 17 -19.13 44.72 17.31
CA THR A 17 -17.70 44.33 17.29
C THR A 17 -17.45 42.97 17.92
N LEU A 18 -18.14 42.62 19.01
CA LEU A 18 -18.05 41.28 19.61
C LEU A 18 -18.56 40.18 18.68
N ILE A 19 -19.67 40.42 17.97
CA ILE A 19 -20.21 39.45 16.99
C ILE A 19 -19.22 39.25 15.83
N ILE A 20 -18.58 40.32 15.35
CA ILE A 20 -17.57 40.24 14.28
C ILE A 20 -16.37 39.39 14.73
N ILE A 21 -15.86 39.60 15.95
CA ILE A 21 -14.73 38.82 16.47
C ILE A 21 -15.11 37.34 16.59
N LEU A 22 -16.30 37.05 17.09
CA LEU A 22 -16.79 35.67 17.25
C LEU A 22 -16.89 34.96 15.89
N LEU A 23 -17.41 35.64 14.87
CA LEU A 23 -17.48 35.11 13.50
C LEU A 23 -16.11 34.82 12.89
N VAL A 24 -15.12 35.68 13.15
CA VAL A 24 -13.75 35.48 12.64
C VAL A 24 -13.10 34.23 13.27
N ILE A 25 -13.32 33.99 14.57
CA ILE A 25 -12.80 32.79 15.25
C ILE A 25 -13.40 31.51 14.64
N VAL A 26 -14.72 31.53 14.36
CA VAL A 26 -15.40 30.39 13.71
C VAL A 26 -14.83 30.15 12.31
N ALA A 27 -14.65 31.22 11.52
CA ALA A 27 -14.08 31.12 10.19
C ALA A 27 -12.65 30.54 10.22
N ALA A 28 -11.79 31.01 11.13
CA ALA A 28 -10.44 30.48 11.32
C ALA A 28 -10.45 29.01 11.76
N GLY A 29 -11.40 28.61 12.62
CA GLY A 29 -11.57 27.24 13.06
C GLY A 29 -11.88 26.27 11.91
N ILE A 30 -12.76 26.68 10.99
CA ILE A 30 -13.10 25.87 9.81
C ILE A 30 -11.89 25.70 8.89
N ILE A 31 -11.15 26.77 8.64
CA ILE A 31 -9.93 26.73 7.80
C ILE A 31 -8.91 25.75 8.41
N TRP A 32 -8.73 25.77 9.73
CA TRP A 32 -7.80 24.88 10.42
C TRP A 32 -8.14 23.39 10.26
N VAL A 33 -9.43 23.04 10.31
CA VAL A 33 -9.88 21.65 10.10
C VAL A 33 -9.56 21.19 8.67
N VAL A 34 -9.83 22.02 7.67
CA VAL A 34 -9.54 21.68 6.26
C VAL A 34 -8.04 21.52 6.03
N VAL A 35 -7.23 22.45 6.54
CA VAL A 35 -5.77 22.39 6.42
C VAL A 35 -5.22 21.14 7.09
N ARG A 36 -5.70 20.78 8.28
CA ARG A 36 -5.26 19.54 8.97
C ARG A 36 -5.57 18.29 8.18
N ASN A 37 -6.76 18.19 7.59
CA ASN A 37 -7.13 17.02 6.80
C ASN A 37 -6.23 16.88 5.56
N ILE A 38 -5.94 17.97 4.85
CA ILE A 38 -5.08 17.95 3.66
C ILE A 38 -3.63 17.61 4.02
N VAL A 39 -3.09 18.21 5.09
CA VAL A 39 -1.71 17.98 5.53
C VAL A 39 -1.53 16.55 6.08
N GLY A 40 -2.51 16.02 6.81
CA GLY A 40 -2.49 14.64 7.30
C GLY A 40 -2.38 13.63 6.15
N SER A 41 -3.26 13.72 5.16
CA SER A 41 -3.24 12.82 4.00
C SER A 41 -1.95 12.93 3.15
N GLY A 42 -1.35 14.13 3.10
CA GLY A 42 -0.05 14.33 2.44
C GLY A 42 1.13 13.71 3.19
N ALA A 43 1.09 13.68 4.53
CA ALA A 43 2.15 13.06 5.34
C ALA A 43 2.13 11.53 5.21
N ASP A 44 0.95 10.91 5.15
CA ASP A 44 0.80 9.46 5.05
C ASP A 44 1.37 8.92 3.74
N THR A 45 1.10 9.60 2.62
CA THR A 45 1.63 9.25 1.30
C THR A 45 3.16 9.33 1.23
N ILE A 46 3.75 10.33 1.86
CA ILE A 46 5.21 10.47 1.95
C ILE A 46 5.83 9.36 2.81
N SER A 47 5.20 9.04 3.96
CA SER A 47 5.71 7.98 4.84
C SER A 47 5.69 6.60 4.18
N ASN A 48 4.65 6.28 3.40
CA ASN A 48 4.53 5.00 2.72
C ASN A 48 5.48 4.88 1.53
N SER A 49 5.73 5.96 0.79
CA SER A 49 6.75 5.99 -0.27
C SER A 49 8.16 5.76 0.29
N GLN A 50 8.49 6.34 1.44
CA GLN A 50 9.78 6.12 2.12
C GLN A 50 9.94 4.66 2.59
N LYS A 51 8.86 4.04 3.08
CA LYS A 51 8.88 2.62 3.45
C LYS A 51 9.19 1.71 2.26
N CYS A 52 8.64 2.01 1.08
CA CYS A 52 8.91 1.24 -0.14
C CYS A 52 10.38 1.28 -0.58
N ILE A 53 11.05 2.43 -0.43
CA ILE A 53 12.48 2.58 -0.84
C ILE A 53 13.41 1.70 0.00
N ALA A 54 13.05 1.47 1.26
CA ALA A 54 13.90 0.75 2.19
C ALA A 54 13.63 -0.77 2.22
N ILE A 55 12.58 -1.24 1.53
CA ILE A 55 12.31 -2.67 1.39
C ILE A 55 13.21 -3.26 0.31
N GLU A 56 13.99 -4.25 0.71
CA GLU A 56 14.73 -5.09 -0.21
C GLU A 56 14.21 -6.53 -0.06
N LEU A 57 13.72 -7.09 -1.16
CA LEU A 57 13.34 -8.50 -1.24
C LEU A 57 14.45 -9.27 -1.95
N GLN A 58 14.72 -10.50 -1.51
CA GLN A 58 15.65 -11.41 -2.15
C GLN A 58 14.90 -12.66 -2.61
N PHE A 59 14.88 -12.89 -3.92
CA PHE A 59 14.44 -14.15 -4.48
C PHE A 59 15.31 -15.32 -3.96
N LYS A 60 14.68 -16.41 -3.52
CA LYS A 60 15.37 -17.62 -3.05
C LYS A 60 15.23 -18.79 -3.99
N SER A 61 14.00 -19.17 -4.33
CA SER A 61 13.72 -20.32 -5.18
C SER A 61 12.36 -20.22 -5.84
N LEU A 62 12.22 -20.90 -6.96
CA LEU A 62 10.95 -21.13 -7.64
C LEU A 62 10.93 -22.61 -8.02
N SER A 63 9.91 -23.33 -7.57
CA SER A 63 9.68 -24.73 -7.93
C SER A 63 8.25 -24.91 -8.40
N TYR A 64 8.04 -25.91 -9.24
CA TYR A 64 6.71 -26.30 -9.70
C TYR A 64 6.32 -27.63 -9.03
N ASP A 65 5.23 -27.60 -8.27
CA ASP A 65 4.61 -28.79 -7.69
C ASP A 65 3.63 -29.38 -8.69
N SER A 66 4.01 -30.52 -9.27
CA SER A 66 3.18 -31.24 -10.24
C SER A 66 1.98 -31.97 -9.63
N THR A 67 2.00 -32.21 -8.32
CA THR A 67 0.92 -32.87 -7.58
C THR A 67 -0.19 -31.88 -7.21
N GLY A 68 0.20 -30.69 -6.75
CA GLY A 68 -0.72 -29.58 -6.43
C GLY A 68 -1.12 -28.73 -7.64
N ASP A 69 -0.36 -28.84 -8.74
CA ASP A 69 -0.45 -27.96 -9.89
C ASP A 69 -0.23 -26.48 -9.54
N THR A 70 0.82 -26.22 -8.76
CA THR A 70 1.12 -24.90 -8.17
C THR A 70 2.58 -24.51 -8.36
N TRP A 71 2.83 -23.21 -8.48
CA TRP A 71 4.19 -22.65 -8.45
C TRP A 71 4.53 -22.20 -7.03
N ASP A 72 5.53 -22.84 -6.42
CA ASP A 72 6.04 -22.47 -5.11
C ASP A 72 7.20 -21.48 -5.25
N LEU A 73 6.91 -20.23 -4.95
CA LEU A 73 7.89 -19.16 -4.89
C LEU A 73 8.34 -18.96 -3.45
N LYS A 74 9.65 -18.89 -3.24
CA LYS A 74 10.24 -18.45 -1.97
C LYS A 74 11.03 -17.18 -2.16
N PHE A 75 10.77 -16.21 -1.30
CA PHE A 75 11.55 -14.98 -1.20
C PHE A 75 11.82 -14.67 0.27
N GLN A 76 12.87 -13.89 0.51
CA GLN A 76 13.25 -13.45 1.85
C GLN A 76 13.26 -11.94 1.88
N ARG A 77 12.70 -11.36 2.93
CA ARG A 77 12.88 -9.94 3.21
C ARG A 77 14.28 -9.68 3.78
N ARG A 78 15.05 -8.78 3.18
CA ARG A 78 16.34 -8.35 3.73
C ARG A 78 16.15 -7.34 4.87
N PRO A 79 17.13 -7.19 5.76
CA PRO A 79 17.06 -6.20 6.83
C PRO A 79 17.12 -4.81 6.20
N GLY A 80 16.18 -3.94 6.56
CA GLY A 80 15.99 -2.68 5.87
C GLY A 80 14.56 -2.16 5.96
N GLY A 81 14.45 -0.86 6.24
CA GLY A 81 13.19 -0.13 6.32
C GLY A 81 12.46 -0.31 7.65
N GLU A 82 11.63 0.67 8.00
CA GLU A 82 10.81 0.60 9.20
C GLU A 82 9.43 -0.02 8.88
N GLY A 83 8.99 -0.96 9.72
CA GLY A 83 7.65 -1.53 9.70
C GLY A 83 7.57 -2.97 9.20
N THR A 84 6.42 -3.62 9.45
CA THR A 84 6.06 -4.92 8.89
C THR A 84 5.52 -4.73 7.48
N LEU A 85 5.89 -5.63 6.58
CA LEU A 85 5.40 -5.63 5.21
C LEU A 85 4.09 -6.42 5.20
N SER A 86 3.02 -5.82 4.68
CA SER A 86 1.68 -6.44 4.72
C SER A 86 1.50 -7.56 3.68
N GLY A 87 2.43 -7.69 2.74
CA GLY A 87 2.48 -8.79 1.79
C GLY A 87 3.26 -8.43 0.52
N VAL A 88 3.27 -9.37 -0.42
CA VAL A 88 3.95 -9.23 -1.72
C VAL A 88 3.04 -9.78 -2.80
N ASP A 89 2.77 -8.95 -3.81
CA ASP A 89 2.15 -9.40 -5.05
C ASP A 89 3.20 -9.96 -5.99
N VAL A 90 2.86 -11.01 -6.72
CA VAL A 90 3.80 -11.75 -7.56
C VAL A 90 3.28 -11.84 -8.98
N VAL A 91 4.16 -11.59 -9.96
CA VAL A 91 3.89 -11.83 -11.37
C VAL A 91 4.96 -12.75 -11.94
N LEU A 92 4.52 -13.89 -12.47
CA LEU A 92 5.34 -14.85 -13.18
C LEU A 92 5.20 -14.65 -14.68
N TYR A 93 6.30 -14.73 -15.41
CA TYR A 93 6.33 -14.67 -16.86
C TYR A 93 6.95 -15.95 -17.43
N GLY A 94 6.20 -16.64 -18.29
CA GLY A 94 6.66 -17.83 -18.99
C GLY A 94 7.48 -17.51 -20.24
N VAL A 95 8.25 -18.48 -20.75
CA VAL A 95 8.99 -18.30 -22.02
C VAL A 95 8.06 -18.04 -23.20
N ASP A 96 6.83 -18.56 -23.17
CA ASP A 96 5.87 -18.52 -24.28
C ASP A 96 5.14 -17.16 -24.36
N GLY A 97 5.52 -16.22 -23.50
CA GLY A 97 4.96 -14.88 -23.44
C GLY A 97 3.69 -14.78 -22.60
N GLY A 98 3.20 -15.87 -22.01
CA GLY A 98 2.12 -15.81 -21.05
C GLY A 98 2.59 -15.46 -19.64
N SER A 99 1.66 -14.98 -18.82
CA SER A 99 1.93 -14.48 -17.48
C SER A 99 0.85 -14.91 -16.51
N ILE A 100 1.26 -15.25 -15.29
CA ILE A 100 0.35 -15.52 -14.17
C ILE A 100 0.59 -14.42 -13.14
N SER A 101 -0.47 -13.73 -12.76
CA SER A 101 -0.42 -12.64 -11.78
C SER A 101 -1.27 -13.01 -10.59
N SER A 102 -0.71 -12.85 -9.39
CA SER A 102 -1.49 -12.98 -8.17
C SER A 102 -2.40 -11.77 -7.90
N LEU A 103 -2.32 -10.70 -8.71
CA LEU A 103 -3.25 -9.56 -8.61
C LEU A 103 -4.65 -9.89 -9.17
N ASP A 104 -4.76 -10.84 -10.10
CA ASP A 104 -5.99 -11.06 -10.87
C ASP A 104 -6.90 -12.15 -10.28
N GLU A 105 -6.41 -12.97 -9.34
CA GLU A 105 -7.22 -14.03 -8.73
C GLU A 105 -7.88 -13.61 -7.40
N ALA A 106 -9.13 -14.03 -7.27
CA ALA A 106 -9.94 -13.96 -6.04
C ALA A 106 -9.49 -14.96 -4.95
N THR A 107 -8.40 -15.70 -5.17
CA THR A 107 -7.72 -16.44 -4.11
C THR A 107 -6.80 -15.47 -3.40
N PRO A 108 -7.12 -15.07 -2.17
CA PRO A 108 -6.28 -14.14 -1.50
C PRO A 108 -4.96 -14.83 -1.19
N LEU A 109 -3.85 -14.20 -1.56
CA LEU A 109 -2.62 -14.32 -0.80
C LEU A 109 -2.76 -13.69 0.61
N ASP A 110 -3.96 -13.71 1.21
CA ASP A 110 -4.30 -13.04 2.48
C ASP A 110 -3.57 -13.64 3.68
N ASP A 111 -2.87 -14.77 3.52
CA ASP A 111 -2.10 -15.36 4.62
C ASP A 111 -0.69 -14.77 4.78
N LEU A 112 -0.26 -13.86 3.90
CA LEU A 112 1.02 -13.16 4.07
C LEU A 112 0.87 -11.87 4.89
N THR A 113 0.27 -11.96 6.06
CA THR A 113 0.22 -10.82 6.98
C THR A 113 1.53 -10.70 7.76
N ASP A 114 2.08 -9.50 7.80
CA ASP A 114 3.19 -9.10 8.68
C ASP A 114 4.52 -9.82 8.45
N ILE A 115 5.07 -9.69 7.25
CA ILE A 115 6.40 -10.21 6.91
C ILE A 115 7.49 -9.40 7.65
N GLU A 116 8.17 -10.06 8.59
CA GLU A 116 9.25 -9.50 9.38
C GLU A 116 10.57 -9.44 8.59
N GLU A 117 11.54 -8.68 9.11
CA GLU A 117 12.89 -8.67 8.54
C GLU A 117 13.54 -10.05 8.65
N LEU A 118 14.29 -10.45 7.61
CA LEU A 118 14.96 -11.75 7.51
C LEU A 118 14.01 -12.95 7.42
N GLU A 119 12.70 -12.74 7.47
CA GLU A 119 11.72 -13.79 7.29
C GLU A 119 11.72 -14.29 5.83
N THR A 120 11.68 -15.62 5.69
CA THR A 120 11.53 -16.28 4.39
C THR A 120 10.09 -16.72 4.25
N VAL A 121 9.46 -16.23 3.20
CA VAL A 121 8.04 -16.45 2.93
C VAL A 121 7.91 -17.34 1.71
N SER A 122 6.95 -18.26 1.78
CA SER A 122 6.61 -19.19 0.71
C SER A 122 5.23 -18.84 0.18
N VAL A 123 5.09 -18.71 -1.13
CA VAL A 123 3.83 -18.44 -1.81
C VAL A 123 3.60 -19.54 -2.81
N SER A 124 2.44 -20.17 -2.74
CA SER A 124 1.96 -21.08 -3.77
C SER A 124 0.99 -20.33 -4.68
N ILE A 125 1.35 -20.23 -5.95
CA ILE A 125 0.53 -19.58 -6.98
C ILE A 125 -0.18 -20.69 -7.76
N THR A 126 -1.48 -20.77 -7.54
CA THR A 126 -2.40 -21.52 -8.40
C THR A 126 -2.84 -20.55 -9.49
N GLY A 127 -2.60 -20.89 -10.76
CA GLY A 127 -3.06 -20.06 -11.87
C GLY A 127 -3.78 -20.92 -12.90
N ASP A 128 -4.52 -20.29 -13.80
CA ASP A 128 -5.04 -20.97 -14.99
C ASP A 128 -3.85 -21.54 -15.78
N ASN A 129 -3.68 -22.86 -15.66
CA ASN A 129 -2.54 -23.67 -16.07
C ASN A 129 -2.24 -23.69 -17.57
N THR A 130 -2.89 -22.80 -18.32
CA THR A 130 -2.73 -22.61 -19.76
C THR A 130 -1.85 -21.40 -20.08
N ALA A 131 -1.61 -20.49 -19.14
CA ALA A 131 -0.86 -19.26 -19.39
C ALA A 131 0.67 -19.46 -19.40
N ILE A 132 1.21 -20.39 -18.63
CA ILE A 132 2.65 -20.70 -18.62
C ILE A 132 2.80 -22.19 -18.88
N ASP A 133 3.53 -22.57 -19.94
CA ASP A 133 3.84 -23.97 -20.19
C ASP A 133 4.84 -24.47 -19.15
N LYS A 134 4.42 -25.50 -18.42
CA LYS A 134 5.14 -26.13 -17.31
C LYS A 134 6.42 -26.83 -17.77
N THR A 135 6.50 -27.17 -19.05
CA THR A 135 7.68 -27.82 -19.65
C THR A 135 8.74 -26.82 -20.08
N THR A 136 8.33 -25.59 -20.35
CA THR A 136 9.21 -24.54 -20.84
C THR A 136 9.61 -23.55 -19.74
N GLY A 137 8.78 -23.40 -18.71
CA GLY A 137 9.13 -22.78 -17.43
C GLY A 137 9.01 -21.26 -17.39
N VAL A 138 9.39 -20.72 -16.22
CA VAL A 138 9.34 -19.28 -15.92
C VAL A 138 10.68 -18.62 -16.26
N ILE A 139 10.64 -17.48 -16.96
CA ILE A 139 11.81 -16.67 -17.35
C ILE A 139 12.01 -15.44 -16.48
N LYS A 140 10.94 -14.93 -15.88
CA LYS A 140 10.99 -13.71 -15.07
C LYS A 140 9.96 -13.78 -13.95
N VAL A 141 10.37 -13.34 -12.77
CA VAL A 141 9.52 -13.14 -11.59
C VAL A 141 9.62 -11.68 -11.20
N GLU A 142 8.47 -11.05 -10.99
CA GLU A 142 8.38 -9.71 -10.43
C GLU A 142 7.65 -9.77 -9.09
N LEU A 143 8.25 -9.14 -8.07
CA LEU A 143 7.69 -9.04 -6.72
C LEU A 143 7.34 -7.58 -6.44
N PHE A 144 6.09 -7.33 -6.09
CA PHE A 144 5.54 -6.02 -5.77
C PHE A 144 5.17 -6.00 -4.28
N PRO A 145 6.07 -5.52 -3.40
CA PRO A 145 5.73 -5.38 -1.99
C PRO A 145 4.57 -4.39 -1.81
N TYR A 146 3.68 -4.67 -0.87
CA TYR A 146 2.58 -3.76 -0.54
C TYR A 146 2.36 -3.60 0.96
N PHE A 147 1.73 -2.48 1.31
CA PHE A 147 1.27 -2.18 2.66
C PHE A 147 -0.25 -2.03 2.67
N ILE A 148 -0.88 -2.47 3.75
CA ILE A 148 -2.28 -2.19 4.03
C ILE A 148 -2.32 -1.07 5.06
N ASN A 149 -3.02 0.01 4.74
CA ASN A 149 -3.22 1.07 5.71
C ASN A 149 -4.25 0.59 6.78
N PRO A 150 -3.89 0.62 8.07
CA PRO A 150 -4.75 0.11 9.14
C PRO A 150 -6.05 0.90 9.34
N ASP A 151 -6.08 2.18 8.92
CA ASP A 151 -7.23 3.07 9.16
C ASP A 151 -8.36 2.86 8.14
N ASN A 152 -8.02 2.44 6.92
CA ASN A 152 -8.98 2.33 5.82
C ASN A 152 -8.90 1.02 5.01
N GLY A 153 -7.96 0.14 5.33
CA GLY A 153 -7.73 -1.12 4.61
C GLY A 153 -7.20 -0.93 3.19
N ALA A 154 -6.80 0.28 2.79
CA ALA A 154 -6.35 0.54 1.43
C ALA A 154 -4.98 -0.10 1.20
N LYS A 155 -4.85 -0.83 0.07
CA LYS A 155 -3.61 -1.44 -0.40
C LYS A 155 -2.75 -0.39 -1.10
N TYR A 156 -1.52 -0.23 -0.64
CA TYR A 156 -0.48 0.61 -1.24
C TYR A 156 0.61 -0.30 -1.79
N ILE A 157 0.64 -0.45 -3.11
CA ILE A 157 1.66 -1.24 -3.82
C ILE A 157 2.87 -0.36 -4.08
N CYS A 158 4.06 -0.85 -3.80
CA CYS A 158 5.30 -0.16 -4.13
C CYS A 158 5.51 -0.20 -5.66
N GLU A 159 5.62 0.96 -6.29
CA GLU A 159 5.71 1.10 -7.76
C GLU A 159 6.98 0.47 -8.36
N THR A 160 8.02 0.23 -7.56
CA THR A 160 9.26 -0.39 -8.01
C THR A 160 9.25 -1.88 -7.68
N PRO A 161 9.00 -2.77 -8.67
CA PRO A 161 9.11 -4.20 -8.45
C PRO A 161 10.55 -4.61 -8.19
N LEU A 162 10.72 -5.65 -7.38
CA LEU A 162 11.93 -6.46 -7.46
C LEU A 162 11.78 -7.42 -8.65
N GLU A 163 12.60 -7.21 -9.67
CA GLU A 163 12.65 -8.10 -10.82
C GLU A 163 13.77 -9.14 -10.65
N HIS A 164 13.45 -10.40 -10.90
CA HIS A 164 14.42 -11.47 -11.06
C HIS A 164 14.27 -12.11 -12.44
N ASN A 165 15.31 -11.97 -13.26
CA ASN A 165 15.39 -12.59 -14.58
C ASN A 165 16.22 -13.87 -14.46
N PHE A 166 15.64 -14.99 -14.88
CA PHE A 166 16.37 -16.25 -14.92
C PHE A 166 17.16 -16.32 -16.23
N GLN A 167 18.46 -16.63 -16.13
CA GLN A 167 19.29 -16.85 -17.32
C GLN A 167 18.89 -18.10 -18.11
N THR A 168 18.20 -19.03 -17.46
CA THR A 168 17.61 -20.25 -18.04
C THR A 168 16.27 -20.48 -17.38
N ALA A 169 15.26 -20.94 -18.12
CA ALA A 169 13.93 -21.14 -17.57
C ALA A 169 13.95 -22.14 -16.40
N VAL A 170 13.29 -21.79 -15.29
CA VAL A 170 13.27 -22.62 -14.09
C VAL A 170 12.08 -23.56 -14.17
N VAL A 171 12.39 -24.86 -14.22
CA VAL A 171 11.45 -25.98 -14.14
C VAL A 171 12.04 -26.98 -13.14
N GLU A 172 12.13 -26.57 -11.88
CA GLU A 172 12.42 -27.54 -10.81
C GLU A 172 11.11 -28.23 -10.44
N ILE A 173 10.89 -29.42 -11.01
CA ILE A 173 9.74 -30.26 -10.72
C ILE A 173 10.03 -30.99 -9.42
N THR A 174 9.37 -30.60 -8.34
CA THR A 174 9.33 -31.39 -7.12
C THR A 174 8.19 -32.44 -7.23
N PRO A 175 8.47 -33.72 -6.95
CA PRO A 175 7.49 -34.80 -7.03
C PRO A 175 6.48 -34.77 -5.88
#